data_AF-A0A3D0HAR2-F1
#
_entry.id   AF-A0A3D0HAR2-F1
#
_cell.length_a   1.000
_cell.length_b   1.000
_cell.length_c   1.000
_cell.angle_alpha   90.00
_cell.angle_beta   90.00
_cell.angle_gamma   90.00
#
_symmetry.space_group_name_H-M   'P 1'
#
loop_
_entity.id
_entity.type
_entity.pdbx_description
1 polymer ?
#
loop_
_entity_poly.entity_id
_entity_poly.type
_entity_poly.pdbx_seq_one_letter_code
_entity_poly.pdbx_strand_id
1 'polypeptide(L)'
;GPTTSMRMEKFEKEFIEQTGVKLIIGKGGMGPNTVEGCMKHKAIHCVFPGGCAVLAAHCVEEVEDLQWPDLGMPESLWVMRVKEFGPLIVSIDTHGGNLFEQNKRLFNQAKEPIVEEVVSKTEYID
;
A
#
# COMPACT_ATOMS: atom_id res chain seq x y z
N GLY A 1 -5.94 -0.28 11.18
CA GLY A 1 -4.79 -0.89 10.48
C GLY A 1 -4.94 -0.72 8.98
N PRO A 2 -3.86 -0.79 8.17
CA PRO A 2 -3.92 -0.49 6.74
C PRO A 2 -4.74 -1.53 5.97
N THR A 3 -5.28 -1.12 4.83
CA THR A 3 -5.98 -1.99 3.88
C THR A 3 -5.25 -2.08 2.53
N THR A 4 -5.68 -3.00 1.67
CA THR A 4 -5.00 -3.27 0.38
C THR A 4 -5.06 -2.06 -0.54
N SER A 5 -3.92 -1.42 -0.80
CA SER A 5 -3.83 -0.18 -1.59
C SER A 5 -4.28 -0.36 -3.04
N MET A 6 -4.02 -1.53 -3.64
CA MET A 6 -4.36 -1.83 -5.04
C MET A 6 -5.82 -1.55 -5.41
N ARG A 7 -6.76 -1.55 -4.46
CA ARG A 7 -8.18 -1.21 -4.73
C ARG A 7 -8.37 0.26 -5.15
N MET A 8 -7.44 1.14 -4.76
CA MET A 8 -7.46 2.58 -5.05
C MET A 8 -6.65 2.95 -6.31
N GLU A 9 -5.89 2.01 -6.89
CA GLU A 9 -4.97 2.25 -8.01
C GLU A 9 -5.60 3.03 -9.17
N LYS A 10 -6.86 2.73 -9.51
CA LYS A 10 -7.56 3.37 -10.63
C LYS A 10 -7.89 4.85 -10.40
N PHE A 11 -7.86 5.31 -9.15
CA PHE A 11 -8.21 6.68 -8.76
C PHE A 11 -7.01 7.50 -8.27
N GLU A 12 -5.95 6.82 -7.83
CA GLU A 12 -4.90 7.44 -7.01
C GLU A 12 -4.22 8.65 -7.68
N LYS A 13 -3.89 8.55 -8.98
CA LYS A 13 -3.25 9.66 -9.70
C LYS A 13 -4.10 10.93 -9.70
N GLU A 14 -5.38 10.80 -10.03
CA GLU A 14 -6.33 11.91 -10.06
C GLU A 14 -6.57 12.44 -8.65
N PHE A 15 -6.65 11.55 -7.66
CA PHE A 15 -6.80 11.93 -6.26
C PHE A 15 -5.60 12.75 -5.76
N ILE A 16 -4.37 12.35 -6.09
CA ILE A 16 -3.16 13.11 -5.76
C ILE A 16 -3.20 14.49 -6.42
N GLU A 17 -3.58 14.57 -7.69
CA GLU A 17 -3.66 15.83 -8.44
C GLU A 17 -4.68 16.80 -7.83
N GLN A 18 -5.87 16.30 -7.44
CA GLN A 18 -6.95 17.14 -6.92
C GLN A 18 -6.75 17.54 -5.46
N THR A 19 -6.24 16.64 -4.62
CA THR A 19 -6.13 16.88 -3.17
C THR A 19 -4.77 17.46 -2.76
N GLY A 20 -3.73 17.26 -3.58
CA GLY A 20 -2.37 17.65 -3.26
C GLY A 20 -1.70 16.78 -2.18
N VAL A 21 -2.29 15.64 -1.81
CA VAL A 21 -1.73 14.71 -0.81
C VAL A 21 -0.29 14.32 -1.16
N LYS A 22 0.57 14.23 -0.15
CA LYS A 22 2.01 13.96 -0.31
C LYS A 22 2.45 12.60 0.21
N LEU A 23 1.65 11.98 1.07
CA LEU A 23 1.94 10.69 1.69
C LEU A 23 0.68 9.84 1.67
N ILE A 24 0.79 8.66 1.07
CA ILE A 24 -0.27 7.65 1.03
C ILE A 24 0.24 6.45 1.82
N ILE A 25 -0.60 5.90 2.70
CA ILE A 25 -0.24 4.77 3.56
C ILE A 25 -1.26 3.64 3.36
N GLY A 26 -0.77 2.44 3.07
CA GLY A 26 -1.61 1.25 2.99
C GLY A 26 -0.84 -0.05 3.20
N LYS A 27 -1.34 -1.14 2.63
CA LYS A 27 -0.62 -2.42 2.56
C LYS A 27 -0.63 -2.99 1.15
N GLY A 28 0.42 -3.75 0.84
CA GLY A 28 0.67 -4.24 -0.51
C GLY A 28 1.22 -3.15 -1.44
N GLY A 29 1.28 -3.45 -2.73
CA GLY A 29 1.76 -2.51 -3.74
C GLY A 29 0.64 -1.75 -4.44
N MET A 30 1.07 -0.74 -5.20
CA MET A 30 0.27 -0.02 -6.18
C MET A 30 0.98 -0.08 -7.54
N GLY A 31 0.25 0.26 -8.59
CA GLY A 31 0.64 0.07 -9.98
C GLY A 31 1.18 1.34 -10.66
N PRO A 32 1.26 1.33 -11.99
CA PRO A 32 1.84 2.42 -12.78
C PRO A 32 1.11 3.76 -12.64
N ASN A 33 -0.20 3.77 -12.38
CA ASN A 33 -0.96 5.01 -12.27
C ASN A 33 -0.52 5.78 -11.02
N THR A 34 -0.39 5.07 -9.90
CA THR A 34 0.13 5.66 -8.66
C THR A 34 1.58 6.11 -8.82
N VAL A 35 2.43 5.32 -9.49
CA VAL A 35 3.83 5.70 -9.77
C VAL A 35 3.89 7.03 -10.53
N GLU A 36 3.07 7.19 -11.57
CA GLU A 36 3.02 8.44 -12.34
C GLU A 36 2.53 9.62 -11.47
N GLY A 37 1.49 9.41 -10.66
CA GLY A 37 0.98 10.41 -9.71
C GLY A 37 2.05 10.86 -8.72
N CYS A 38 2.75 9.91 -8.10
CA CYS A 38 3.85 10.14 -7.17
C CYS A 38 4.99 10.96 -7.82
N MET A 39 5.39 10.61 -9.04
CA MET A 39 6.46 11.33 -9.77
C MET A 39 6.08 12.76 -10.12
N LYS A 40 4.88 12.95 -10.70
CA LYS A 40 4.39 14.25 -11.20
C LYS A 40 4.11 15.23 -10.06
N HIS A 41 3.51 14.75 -8.97
CA HIS A 41 3.01 15.60 -7.89
C HIS A 41 3.86 15.55 -6.61
N LYS A 42 5.01 14.86 -6.63
CA LYS A 42 5.95 14.72 -5.50
C LYS A 42 5.27 14.13 -4.25
N ALA A 43 4.50 13.07 -4.47
CA ALA A 43 3.92 12.24 -3.42
C ALA A 43 4.67 10.91 -3.30
N ILE A 44 4.56 10.25 -2.16
CA ILE A 44 5.11 8.90 -1.92
C ILE A 44 4.03 7.96 -1.41
N HIS A 45 4.15 6.68 -1.77
CA HIS A 45 3.35 5.62 -1.15
C HIS A 45 4.23 4.82 -0.20
N CYS A 46 3.72 4.64 1.02
CA CYS A 46 4.33 3.88 2.09
C CYS A 46 3.47 2.68 2.44
N VAL A 47 4.12 1.59 2.83
CA VAL A 47 3.45 0.44 3.41
C VAL A 47 3.66 0.38 4.91
N PHE A 48 2.56 0.10 5.62
CA PHE A 48 2.59 -0.24 7.03
C PHE A 48 2.50 -1.77 7.19
N PRO A 49 3.26 -2.40 8.11
CA PRO A 49 3.21 -3.83 8.35
C PRO A 49 1.78 -4.33 8.65
N GLY A 50 1.29 -5.25 7.83
CA GLY A 50 -0.04 -5.85 8.02
C GLY A 50 -0.15 -6.65 9.33
N GLY A 51 -1.35 -6.76 9.88
CA GLY A 51 -1.61 -7.51 11.12
C GLY A 51 -1.34 -6.74 12.41
N CYS A 52 -0.69 -5.57 12.33
CA CYS A 52 -0.30 -4.75 13.47
C CYS A 52 -1.29 -3.59 13.74
N ALA A 53 -2.60 -3.81 13.56
CA ALA A 53 -3.60 -2.74 13.62
C ALA A 53 -3.69 -2.07 15.00
N VAL A 54 -3.52 -2.84 16.08
CA VAL A 54 -3.56 -2.33 17.47
C VAL A 54 -2.33 -1.46 17.75
N LEU A 55 -1.15 -1.84 17.26
CA LEU A 55 0.06 -1.02 17.37
C LEU A 55 -0.11 0.32 16.68
N ALA A 56 -0.68 0.34 15.48
CA ALA A 56 -1.00 1.59 14.78
C ALA A 56 -2.00 2.47 15.56
N ALA A 57 -2.97 1.85 16.24
CA ALA A 57 -3.96 2.58 17.03
C ALA A 57 -3.34 3.26 18.26
N HIS A 58 -2.29 2.68 18.86
CA HIS A 58 -1.55 3.33 19.96
C HIS A 58 -0.81 4.60 19.54
N CYS A 59 -0.52 4.77 18.25
CA CYS A 59 0.07 6.00 17.71
C CYS A 59 -0.96 7.12 17.51
N VAL A 60 -2.28 6.83 17.63
CA VAL A 60 -3.34 7.85 17.50
C VAL A 60 -3.51 8.55 18.83
N GLU A 61 -3.27 9.86 18.86
CA GLU A 61 -3.44 10.68 20.06
C GLU A 61 -4.88 11.19 20.19
N GLU A 62 -5.50 11.58 19.07
CA GLU A 62 -6.82 12.19 19.05
C GLU A 62 -7.53 11.95 17.72
N VAL A 63 -8.84 11.77 17.77
CA VAL A 63 -9.72 11.88 16.60
C VAL A 63 -10.26 13.31 16.56
N GLU A 64 -9.77 14.10 15.61
CA GLU A 64 -10.08 15.54 15.54
C GLU A 64 -11.40 15.80 14.81
N ASP A 65 -11.76 14.95 13.84
CA ASP A 65 -12.97 15.12 13.03
C ASP A 65 -13.43 13.80 12.38
N LEU A 66 -14.71 13.75 12.01
CA LEU A 66 -15.36 12.62 11.33
C LEU A 66 -16.27 13.15 10.22
N GLN A 67 -15.96 12.78 8.98
CA GLN A 67 -16.71 13.16 7.79
C GLN A 67 -17.37 11.92 7.15
N TRP A 68 -18.55 12.11 6.56
CA TRP A 68 -19.36 11.06 5.89
C TRP A 68 -19.70 9.85 6.79
N PRO A 69 -20.35 10.05 7.94
CA PRO A 69 -20.71 8.96 8.87
C PRO A 69 -21.72 7.95 8.29
N ASP A 70 -22.46 8.35 7.25
CA ASP A 70 -23.44 7.52 6.56
C ASP A 70 -22.82 6.36 5.76
N LEU A 71 -21.52 6.47 5.41
CA LEU A 71 -20.75 5.37 4.80
C LEU A 71 -20.41 4.25 5.80
N GLY A 72 -20.67 4.49 7.09
CA GLY A 72 -20.38 3.57 8.18
C GLY A 72 -18.94 3.70 8.69
N MET A 73 -18.75 3.25 9.94
CA MET A 73 -17.49 3.38 10.69
C MET A 73 -16.20 3.09 9.90
N PRO A 74 -16.07 2.03 9.08
CA PRO A 74 -14.82 1.72 8.38
C PRO A 74 -14.55 2.55 7.12
N GLU A 75 -15.57 3.17 6.50
CA GLU A 75 -15.45 3.87 5.21
C GLU A 75 -15.63 5.40 5.35
N SER A 76 -16.01 5.89 6.52
CA SER A 76 -15.98 7.33 6.83
C SER A 76 -14.57 7.91 6.79
N LEU A 77 -14.48 9.20 6.50
CA LEU A 77 -13.21 9.93 6.51
C LEU A 77 -12.91 10.40 7.94
N TRP A 78 -11.92 9.76 8.56
CA TRP A 78 -11.44 10.10 9.90
C TRP A 78 -10.24 11.05 9.83
N VAL A 79 -10.31 12.17 10.53
CA VAL A 79 -9.16 13.06 10.74
C VAL A 79 -8.56 12.74 12.10
N MET A 80 -7.32 12.26 12.10
CA MET A 80 -6.65 11.76 13.29
C MET A 80 -5.31 12.46 13.48
N ARG A 81 -5.06 12.93 14.69
CA ARG A 81 -3.73 13.33 15.13
C ARG A 81 -2.96 12.10 15.56
N VAL A 82 -1.76 11.92 15.01
CA VAL A 82 -0.90 10.78 15.30
C VAL A 82 0.49 11.22 15.72
N LYS A 83 1.12 10.44 16.58
CA LYS A 83 2.51 10.63 17.01
C LYS A 83 3.32 9.37 16.71
N GLU A 84 4.47 9.56 16.07
CA GLU A 84 5.41 8.48 15.71
C GLU A 84 4.73 7.31 14.97
N PHE A 85 3.82 7.64 14.05
CA PHE A 85 3.09 6.63 13.28
C PHE A 85 4.02 5.84 12.37
N GLY A 86 4.20 4.55 12.65
CA GLY A 86 5.08 3.68 11.89
C GLY A 86 5.37 2.35 12.57
N PRO A 87 6.35 1.59 12.06
CA PRO A 87 7.26 1.93 10.98
C PRO A 87 6.57 1.96 9.60
N LEU A 88 7.08 2.81 8.70
CA LEU A 88 6.63 2.93 7.32
C LEU A 88 7.79 2.62 6.37
N ILE A 89 7.52 1.83 5.32
CA ILE A 89 8.49 1.53 4.27
C ILE A 89 8.03 2.23 3.01
N VAL A 90 8.89 3.09 2.43
CA VAL A 90 8.62 3.71 1.13
C VAL A 90 8.59 2.61 0.07
N SER A 91 7.43 2.40 -0.54
CA SER A 91 7.29 1.40 -1.59
C SER A 91 7.20 2.01 -2.98
N ILE A 92 6.74 3.26 -3.10
CA ILE A 92 6.83 4.04 -4.33
C ILE A 92 7.40 5.42 -3.99
N ASP A 93 8.47 5.79 -4.69
CA ASP A 93 9.16 7.07 -4.53
C ASP A 93 8.77 8.10 -5.60
N THR A 94 9.37 9.30 -5.53
CA THR A 94 9.10 10.38 -6.48
C THR A 94 9.94 10.31 -7.78
N HIS A 95 10.72 9.24 -7.94
CA HIS A 95 11.66 9.01 -9.04
C HIS A 95 11.22 7.88 -9.98
N GLY A 96 10.08 7.24 -9.69
CA GLY A 96 9.55 6.13 -10.47
C GLY A 96 9.92 4.75 -9.91
N GLY A 97 10.57 4.72 -8.76
CA GLY A 97 10.85 3.48 -8.03
C GLY A 97 9.56 2.85 -7.53
N ASN A 98 9.43 1.54 -7.73
CA ASN A 98 8.35 0.73 -7.17
C ASN A 98 8.95 -0.56 -6.61
N LEU A 99 9.04 -0.63 -5.29
CA LEU A 99 9.67 -1.73 -4.56
C LEU A 99 9.02 -3.08 -4.85
N PHE A 100 7.68 -3.12 -4.94
CA PHE A 100 6.96 -4.37 -5.19
C PHE A 100 7.19 -4.89 -6.61
N GLU A 101 7.16 -4.00 -7.61
CA GLU A 101 7.41 -4.39 -9.00
C GLU A 101 8.87 -4.82 -9.23
N GLN A 102 9.83 -4.13 -8.60
CA GLN A 102 11.24 -4.52 -8.63
C GLN A 102 11.44 -5.92 -8.01
N ASN A 103 10.91 -6.13 -6.82
CA ASN A 103 11.02 -7.40 -6.11
C ASN A 103 10.30 -8.55 -6.83
N LYS A 104 9.12 -8.29 -7.43
CA LYS A 104 8.35 -9.28 -8.17
C LYS A 104 9.14 -9.86 -9.35
N ARG A 105 9.98 -9.07 -10.02
CA ARG A 105 10.88 -9.55 -11.08
C ARG A 105 11.89 -10.55 -10.54
N LEU A 106 12.58 -10.21 -9.46
CA LEU A 106 13.57 -11.06 -8.80
C LEU A 106 12.95 -12.36 -8.28
N PHE A 107 11.79 -12.26 -7.62
CA PHE A 107 11.11 -13.42 -7.06
C PHE A 107 10.53 -14.34 -8.13
N ASN A 108 10.03 -13.81 -9.24
CA ASN A 108 9.56 -14.66 -10.34
C ASN A 108 10.71 -15.45 -10.98
N GLN A 109 11.88 -14.84 -11.17
CA GLN A 109 13.07 -15.54 -11.67
C GLN A 109 13.51 -16.68 -10.73
N ALA A 110 13.51 -16.43 -9.42
CA ALA A 110 13.84 -17.46 -8.42
C ALA A 110 12.76 -18.55 -8.30
N LYS A 111 11.50 -18.20 -8.58
CA LYS A 111 10.34 -19.09 -8.46
C LYS A 111 10.33 -20.17 -9.54
N GLU A 112 10.72 -19.86 -10.78
CA GLU A 112 10.66 -20.80 -11.91
C GLU A 112 11.29 -22.18 -11.62
N PRO A 113 12.57 -22.29 -11.21
CA PRO A 113 13.17 -23.60 -10.94
C PRO A 113 12.53 -24.32 -9.74
N ILE A 114 12.04 -23.56 -8.74
CA ILE A 114 11.37 -24.12 -7.56
C ILE A 114 10.01 -24.70 -7.95
N VAL A 115 9.28 -24.03 -8.84
CA VAL A 115 7.99 -24.53 -9.33
C VAL A 115 8.18 -25.81 -10.12
N GLU A 116 9.17 -25.88 -11.01
CA GLU A 116 9.50 -27.11 -11.74
C GLU A 116 9.84 -28.26 -10.79
N GLU A 117 10.67 -27.99 -9.77
CA GLU A 117 11.02 -28.99 -8.76
C GLU A 117 9.78 -29.48 -7.98
N VAL A 118 8.95 -28.56 -7.48
CA VAL A 118 7.75 -28.90 -6.72
C VAL A 118 6.77 -29.68 -7.59
N VAL A 119 6.50 -29.22 -8.81
CA VAL A 119 5.60 -29.90 -9.76
C VAL A 119 6.06 -31.35 -9.97
N SER A 120 7.35 -31.59 -10.24
CA SER A 120 7.88 -32.95 -10.43
C SER A 120 7.69 -33.88 -9.23
N LYS A 121 7.57 -33.33 -8.01
CA LYS A 121 7.36 -34.06 -6.76
C LYS A 121 5.89 -34.18 -6.35
N THR A 122 5.03 -33.37 -6.94
CA THR A 122 3.59 -33.30 -6.62
C THR A 122 2.69 -33.80 -7.74
N GLU A 123 3.24 -34.06 -8.92
CA GLU A 123 2.59 -34.86 -9.96
C GLU A 123 2.39 -36.28 -9.42
N TYR A 124 1.26 -36.50 -8.74
CA TYR A 124 0.68 -37.83 -8.63
C TYR A 124 0.16 -38.17 -10.02
N ILE A 125 0.87 -39.10 -10.66
CA ILE A 125 0.55 -39.82 -11.89
C ILE A 125 -0.98 -39.89 -12.13
N ASP A 126 -1.42 -39.43 -13.32
CA ASP A 126 -2.74 -39.76 -13.90
C ASP A 126 -2.97 -41.28 -13.95
#